data_AF-A0A369H3G3-F1
#
_entry.id   AF-A0A369H3G3-F1
#
_cell.length_a   1.000
_cell.length_b   1.000
_cell.length_c   1.000
_cell.angle_alpha   90.00
_cell.angle_beta   90.00
_cell.angle_gamma   90.00
#
_symmetry.space_group_name_H-M   'P 1'
#
loop_
_entity.id
_entity.type
_entity.pdbx_description
1 polymer ?
#
loop_
_entity_poly.entity_id
_entity_poly.type
_entity_poly.pdbx_seq_one_letter_code
_entity_poly.pdbx_strand_id
1 'polypeptide(L)'
;MSSSDTDDALDTVPLFIHVYDSTTNTLKVVFQDCAEPRIIHKFSHQPAATPPTEIATATATPNSKEVETQQLNKVTGFLALPGSLRKTSILAWAQSGYKAGPQTHLASSGSGTLSNSLWSKRVVRVADLLGVKIGNPNDSASRPLNSLGDDEAEAIRGRYLAAHVEPKLAVHALYVLLKDFLPKGRGRISLSHLRVLRNARWEDGSKPRFQIVISRGACIWCRRFVRTLANVSGIDLTIVVGQRLTKVEYASSTRSRDNSTPYTPRKAKEKVEPKGILPKPLPATPELEAPAWMKK
;
A
#
# COMPACT_ATOMS: atom_id res chain seq x y z
N MET A 1 -19.02 -3.08 53.25
CA MET A 1 -18.85 -3.99 52.09
C MET A 1 -19.74 -3.49 50.97
N SER A 2 -19.16 -2.83 49.99
CA SER A 2 -19.78 -2.56 48.68
C SER A 2 -18.59 -2.34 47.75
N SER A 3 -18.33 -3.37 46.94
CA SER A 3 -17.20 -3.48 46.03
C SER A 3 -17.30 -2.40 44.96
N SER A 4 -16.30 -1.52 44.91
CA SER A 4 -16.03 -0.71 43.74
C SER A 4 -15.32 -1.59 42.71
N ASP A 5 -16.09 -2.36 41.96
CA ASP A 5 -15.60 -3.03 40.76
C ASP A 5 -15.54 -1.97 39.65
N THR A 6 -14.45 -1.21 39.65
CA THR A 6 -13.98 -0.55 38.44
C THR A 6 -13.52 -1.66 37.51
N ASP A 7 -14.42 -2.10 36.63
CA ASP A 7 -14.06 -2.80 35.41
C ASP A 7 -13.13 -1.88 34.60
N ASP A 8 -11.84 -1.96 34.91
CA ASP A 8 -10.77 -1.68 33.96
C ASP A 8 -10.94 -2.69 32.83
N ALA A 9 -11.85 -2.38 31.90
CA ALA A 9 -11.82 -2.95 30.57
C ALA A 9 -10.48 -2.56 29.98
N LEU A 10 -9.47 -3.40 30.20
CA LEU A 10 -8.18 -3.34 29.55
C LEU A 10 -8.48 -3.21 28.06
N ASP A 11 -8.28 -1.99 27.54
CA ASP A 11 -8.34 -1.65 26.12
C ASP A 11 -7.36 -2.58 25.42
N THR A 12 -7.88 -3.72 25.01
CA THR A 12 -7.08 -4.83 24.55
C THR A 12 -6.76 -4.50 23.10
N VAL A 13 -5.46 -4.42 22.80
CA VAL A 13 -4.99 -4.00 21.48
C VAL A 13 -5.05 -5.21 20.55
N PRO A 14 -5.63 -5.09 19.34
CA PRO A 14 -5.67 -6.21 18.39
C PRO A 14 -4.28 -6.78 18.14
N LEU A 15 -4.13 -8.11 18.19
CA LEU A 15 -2.83 -8.77 18.10
C LEU A 15 -2.61 -9.42 16.73
N PHE A 16 -1.43 -9.19 16.16
CA PHE A 16 -0.94 -9.83 14.95
C PHE A 16 0.21 -10.80 15.27
N ILE A 17 0.08 -12.04 14.81
CA ILE A 17 1.12 -13.06 14.87
C ILE A 17 1.52 -13.41 13.44
N HIS A 18 2.79 -13.21 13.10
CA HIS A 18 3.37 -13.52 11.81
C HIS A 18 4.16 -14.82 11.93
N VAL A 19 3.80 -15.81 11.12
CA VAL A 19 4.50 -17.10 11.04
C VAL A 19 4.88 -17.32 9.59
N TYR A 20 6.17 -17.33 9.29
CA TYR A 20 6.68 -17.59 7.96
C TYR A 20 7.07 -19.06 7.82
N ASP A 21 6.60 -19.71 6.76
CA ASP A 21 6.99 -21.05 6.38
C ASP A 21 7.89 -20.96 5.15
N SER A 22 9.19 -21.20 5.35
CA SER A 22 10.20 -21.18 4.29
C SER A 22 10.04 -22.30 3.28
N THR A 23 9.39 -23.40 3.65
CA THR A 23 9.16 -24.56 2.78
C THR A 23 8.11 -24.25 1.73
N THR A 24 7.03 -23.60 2.16
CA THR A 24 5.91 -23.23 1.28
C THR A 24 6.00 -21.79 0.77
N ASN A 25 7.01 -21.03 1.21
CA ASN A 25 7.17 -19.61 0.92
C ASN A 25 5.91 -18.79 1.27
N THR A 26 5.28 -19.13 2.40
CA THR A 26 4.03 -18.49 2.85
C THR A 26 4.21 -17.72 4.14
N LEU A 27 3.59 -16.53 4.22
CA LEU A 27 3.44 -15.77 5.46
C LEU A 27 2.01 -15.97 5.98
N LYS A 28 1.88 -16.72 7.06
CA LYS A 28 0.63 -16.86 7.80
C LYS A 28 0.51 -15.72 8.79
N VAL A 29 -0.64 -15.04 8.77
CA VAL A 29 -0.99 -13.99 9.72
C VAL A 29 -2.18 -14.46 10.53
N VAL A 30 -1.99 -14.52 11.84
CA VAL A 30 -3.08 -14.75 12.79
C VAL A 30 -3.42 -13.41 13.43
N PHE A 31 -4.65 -12.98 13.25
CA PHE A 31 -5.23 -11.84 13.93
C PHE A 31 -6.09 -12.35 15.09
N GLN A 32 -5.84 -11.83 16.28
CA GLN A 32 -6.64 -12.11 17.46
C GLN A 32 -7.27 -10.82 17.94
N ASP A 33 -8.60 -10.78 17.88
CA ASP A 33 -9.38 -9.75 18.54
C ASP A 33 -9.60 -10.15 20.00
N CYS A 34 -9.95 -9.17 20.82
CA CYS A 34 -9.96 -9.25 22.27
C CYS A 34 -11.04 -10.18 22.82
N ALA A 35 -12.07 -10.45 22.02
CA ALA A 35 -13.27 -11.15 22.47
C ALA A 35 -13.53 -12.50 21.76
N GLU A 36 -13.11 -12.71 20.51
CA GLU A 36 -13.61 -13.81 19.65
C GLU A 36 -12.58 -14.19 18.52
N PRO A 37 -12.82 -15.23 17.66
CA PRO A 37 -11.81 -16.22 17.25
C PRO A 37 -10.64 -15.70 16.40
N ARG A 38 -9.53 -16.43 16.47
CA ARG A 38 -8.31 -16.25 15.67
C ARG A 38 -8.62 -16.26 14.18
N ILE A 39 -8.58 -15.09 13.55
CA ILE A 39 -8.69 -14.96 12.10
C ILE A 39 -7.33 -15.31 11.49
N ILE A 40 -7.32 -16.24 10.54
CA ILE A 40 -6.08 -16.70 9.91
C ILE A 40 -6.11 -16.35 8.43
N HIS A 41 -5.10 -15.61 7.97
CA HIS A 41 -4.87 -15.35 6.56
C HIS A 41 -3.50 -15.86 6.13
N LYS A 42 -3.38 -16.30 4.87
CA LYS A 42 -2.12 -16.79 4.31
C LYS A 42 -1.76 -15.98 3.07
N PHE A 43 -0.58 -15.35 3.11
CA PHE A 43 0.05 -14.73 1.95
C PHE A 43 1.00 -15.74 1.31
N SER A 44 0.70 -16.17 0.09
CA SER A 44 1.60 -17.04 -0.68
C SER A 44 2.54 -16.22 -1.53
N HIS A 45 3.81 -16.63 -1.61
CA HIS A 45 4.79 -15.96 -2.45
C HIS A 45 5.34 -16.88 -3.52
N GLN A 46 5.44 -16.38 -4.75
CA GLN A 46 6.19 -17.05 -5.80
C GLN A 46 7.68 -16.88 -5.52
N PRO A 47 8.47 -17.94 -5.67
CA PRO A 47 9.92 -17.80 -5.77
C PRO A 47 10.25 -16.75 -6.83
N ALA A 48 11.33 -16.00 -6.64
CA ALA A 48 11.79 -15.09 -7.67
C ALA A 48 12.02 -15.89 -8.95
N ALA A 49 11.43 -15.45 -10.07
CA ALA A 49 11.79 -16.00 -11.36
C ALA A 49 13.29 -15.77 -11.55
N THR A 50 14.03 -16.84 -11.88
CA THR A 50 15.42 -16.75 -12.29
C THR A 50 15.52 -15.65 -13.35
N PRO A 51 16.40 -14.65 -13.20
CA PRO A 51 16.55 -13.65 -14.25
C PRO A 51 16.88 -14.36 -15.56
N PRO A 52 16.33 -13.91 -16.71
CA PRO A 52 16.69 -14.47 -18.00
C PRO A 52 18.21 -14.39 -18.16
N THR A 53 18.78 -15.56 -18.44
CA THR A 53 20.20 -15.82 -18.63
C THR A 53 20.80 -14.82 -19.62
N GLU A 54 21.62 -13.90 -19.13
CA GLU A 54 22.82 -13.37 -19.77
C GLU A 54 23.45 -12.33 -18.84
N ILE A 55 24.77 -12.43 -18.65
CA ILE A 55 25.60 -11.74 -17.64
C ILE A 55 25.52 -12.40 -16.25
N ALA A 56 26.15 -13.58 -16.16
CA ALA A 56 26.60 -14.15 -14.91
C ALA A 56 27.69 -13.26 -14.29
N THR A 57 27.29 -12.29 -13.49
CA THR A 57 28.11 -11.80 -12.37
C THR A 57 27.45 -12.31 -11.11
N ALA A 58 28.20 -13.01 -10.27
CA ALA A 58 27.73 -13.76 -9.11
C ALA A 58 26.80 -12.96 -8.18
N THR A 59 25.49 -12.98 -8.43
CA THR A 59 24.49 -12.54 -7.44
C THR A 59 24.13 -13.74 -6.58
N ALA A 60 24.66 -13.73 -5.36
CA ALA A 60 24.40 -14.69 -4.31
C ALA A 60 22.90 -15.00 -4.18
N THR A 61 22.58 -16.30 -4.13
CA THR A 61 21.27 -16.79 -3.71
C THR A 61 20.98 -16.18 -2.33
N PRO A 62 19.87 -15.45 -2.13
CA PRO A 62 19.57 -14.86 -0.82
C PRO A 62 19.47 -15.98 0.22
N ASN A 63 20.15 -15.80 1.35
CA ASN A 63 20.13 -16.77 2.45
C ASN A 63 18.67 -16.96 2.93
N SER A 64 18.25 -18.20 3.17
CA SER A 64 16.87 -18.50 3.59
C SER A 64 16.45 -17.70 4.83
N LYS A 65 17.40 -17.44 5.75
CA LYS A 65 17.20 -16.59 6.94
C LYS A 65 16.93 -15.12 6.63
N GLU A 66 17.55 -14.58 5.58
CA GLU A 66 17.34 -13.20 5.16
C GLU A 66 15.94 -13.03 4.55
N VAL A 67 15.51 -13.99 3.73
CA VAL A 67 14.18 -14.01 3.14
C VAL A 67 13.12 -14.10 4.25
N GLU A 68 13.28 -15.02 5.20
CA GLU A 68 12.40 -15.16 6.36
C GLU A 68 12.30 -13.85 7.15
N THR A 69 13.44 -13.25 7.50
CA THR A 69 13.49 -11.98 8.24
C THR A 69 12.75 -10.87 7.48
N GLN A 70 12.96 -10.77 6.17
CA GLN A 70 12.30 -9.78 5.34
C GLN A 70 10.78 -9.98 5.25
N GLN A 71 10.30 -11.23 5.22
CA GLN A 71 8.87 -11.52 5.21
C GLN A 71 8.22 -11.24 6.56
N LEU A 72 8.86 -11.63 7.66
CA LEU A 72 8.39 -11.30 9.02
C LEU A 72 8.35 -9.78 9.28
N ASN A 73 9.23 -9.02 8.64
CA ASN A 73 9.26 -7.56 8.74
C ASN A 73 8.21 -6.84 7.87
N LYS A 74 7.47 -7.54 7.00
CA LYS A 74 6.42 -6.92 6.18
C LYS A 74 5.27 -6.44 7.04
N VAL A 75 4.79 -5.23 6.79
CA VAL A 75 3.52 -4.76 7.34
C VAL A 75 2.37 -5.47 6.65
N THR A 76 1.48 -6.09 7.42
CA THR A 76 0.21 -6.65 6.93
C THR A 76 -0.96 -5.91 7.57
N GLY A 77 -2.12 -6.00 6.94
CA GLY A 77 -3.37 -5.46 7.47
C GLY A 77 -4.56 -5.85 6.62
N PHE A 78 -5.74 -5.41 7.03
CA PHE A 78 -6.99 -5.67 6.33
C PHE A 78 -7.99 -4.52 6.44
N LEU A 79 -8.92 -4.49 5.48
CA LEU A 79 -10.06 -3.59 5.47
C LEU A 79 -11.25 -4.30 6.11
N ALA A 80 -11.82 -3.68 7.12
CA ALA A 80 -12.96 -4.18 7.85
C ALA A 80 -14.16 -3.25 7.71
N LEU A 81 -15.34 -3.85 7.56
CA LEU A 81 -16.61 -3.19 7.85
C LEU A 81 -16.88 -3.35 9.35
N PRO A 82 -16.94 -2.24 10.12
CA PRO A 82 -17.31 -2.32 11.52
C PRO A 82 -18.76 -2.81 11.64
N GLY A 83 -18.95 -3.95 12.32
CA GLY A 83 -20.27 -4.48 12.68
C GLY A 83 -20.59 -4.25 14.16
N SER A 84 -21.66 -4.86 14.66
CA SER A 84 -21.81 -5.05 16.11
C SER A 84 -20.66 -5.92 16.64
N LEU A 85 -20.39 -5.84 17.95
CA LEU A 85 -19.21 -6.36 18.68
C LEU A 85 -18.73 -7.81 18.33
N ARG A 86 -19.52 -8.60 17.59
CA ARG A 86 -19.24 -10.01 17.24
C ARG A 86 -19.15 -10.31 15.74
N LYS A 87 -19.30 -9.32 14.83
CA LYS A 87 -19.37 -9.57 13.36
C LYS A 87 -18.62 -8.54 12.52
N THR A 88 -17.35 -8.29 12.82
CA THR A 88 -16.49 -7.50 11.93
C THR A 88 -16.23 -8.29 10.65
N SER A 89 -16.71 -7.77 9.51
CA SER A 89 -16.54 -8.42 8.21
C SER A 89 -15.26 -7.95 7.53
N ILE A 90 -14.37 -8.88 7.20
CA ILE A 90 -13.13 -8.56 6.47
C ILE A 90 -13.41 -8.58 4.97
N LEU A 91 -13.12 -7.46 4.32
CA LEU A 91 -13.33 -7.29 2.89
C LEU A 91 -12.09 -7.60 2.06
N ALA A 92 -10.91 -7.21 2.58
CA ALA A 92 -9.66 -7.46 1.88
C ALA A 92 -8.45 -7.41 2.80
N TRP A 93 -7.43 -8.19 2.45
CA TRP A 93 -6.11 -8.23 3.06
C TRP A 93 -5.09 -7.54 2.19
N ALA A 94 -4.07 -6.94 2.81
CA ALA A 94 -2.93 -6.37 2.10
C ALA A 94 -1.64 -6.59 2.88
N GLN A 95 -0.55 -6.73 2.12
CA GLN A 95 0.81 -6.83 2.63
C GLN A 95 1.65 -5.71 1.99
N SER A 96 2.51 -5.06 2.75
CA SER A 96 3.42 -4.02 2.27
C SER A 96 4.45 -4.58 1.29
N GLY A 97 4.93 -3.73 0.40
CA GLY A 97 6.04 -4.06 -0.48
C GLY A 97 5.73 -3.84 -1.96
N TYR A 98 6.79 -3.56 -2.69
CA TYR A 98 6.78 -3.38 -4.14
C TYR A 98 7.86 -4.26 -4.77
N LYS A 99 7.73 -4.55 -6.07
CA LYS A 99 8.72 -5.24 -6.92
C LYS A 99 10.06 -4.48 -6.98
N ALA A 100 10.83 -4.51 -5.90
CA ALA A 100 12.16 -3.92 -5.81
C ALA A 100 13.13 -5.07 -5.53
N GLY A 101 13.68 -5.66 -6.58
CA GLY A 101 14.68 -6.72 -6.52
C GLY A 101 14.20 -8.11 -6.97
N PRO A 102 15.12 -9.09 -7.05
CA PRO A 102 14.87 -10.48 -7.44
C PRO A 102 14.16 -11.25 -6.31
N GLN A 103 13.11 -10.67 -5.73
CA GLN A 103 12.48 -11.20 -4.52
C GLN A 103 10.98 -11.37 -4.66
N THR A 104 10.54 -12.34 -3.87
CA THR A 104 9.34 -13.14 -4.01
C THR A 104 8.09 -12.30 -4.26
N HIS A 105 7.41 -12.60 -5.37
CA HIS A 105 6.14 -11.97 -5.70
C HIS A 105 5.07 -12.51 -4.78
N LEU A 106 4.06 -11.73 -4.42
CA LEU A 106 2.84 -12.33 -3.90
C LEU A 106 2.28 -13.22 -5.02
N ALA A 107 2.35 -14.54 -4.84
CA ALA A 107 1.75 -15.51 -5.76
C ALA A 107 0.27 -15.17 -5.81
N SER A 108 -0.26 -14.97 -7.03
CA SER A 108 -1.67 -14.68 -7.35
C SER A 108 -2.56 -14.52 -6.13
N SER A 109 -2.91 -13.27 -5.81
CA SER A 109 -3.75 -12.92 -4.67
C SER A 109 -4.90 -13.92 -4.50
N GLY A 110 -4.82 -14.75 -3.45
CA GLY A 110 -5.96 -15.59 -3.05
C GLY A 110 -7.20 -14.72 -2.83
N SER A 111 -8.40 -15.32 -2.78
CA SER A 111 -9.65 -14.57 -2.61
C SER A 111 -9.52 -13.60 -1.43
N GLY A 112 -9.70 -12.31 -1.71
CA GLY A 112 -9.58 -11.25 -0.69
C GLY A 112 -8.20 -10.61 -0.51
N THR A 113 -7.11 -11.02 -1.17
CA THR A 113 -5.82 -10.28 -1.05
C THR A 113 -5.65 -9.20 -2.13
N LEU A 114 -5.15 -8.03 -1.76
CA LEU A 114 -4.86 -6.95 -2.68
C LEU A 114 -3.50 -7.16 -3.37
N SER A 115 -3.50 -7.32 -4.70
CA SER A 115 -2.29 -7.33 -5.51
C SER A 115 -1.49 -6.02 -5.40
N ASN A 116 -0.23 -6.11 -4.98
CA ASN A 116 0.63 -4.93 -4.79
C ASN A 116 0.79 -4.10 -6.06
N SER A 117 1.01 -4.74 -7.21
CA SER A 117 1.18 -4.03 -8.50
C SER A 117 -0.07 -3.24 -8.88
N LEU A 118 -1.24 -3.88 -8.84
CA LEU A 118 -2.50 -3.24 -9.22
C LEU A 118 -2.87 -2.11 -8.27
N TRP A 119 -2.81 -2.37 -6.97
CA TRP A 119 -3.27 -1.42 -5.97
C TRP A 119 -2.30 -0.25 -5.77
N SER A 120 -0.99 -0.44 -5.93
CA SER A 120 -0.05 0.68 -5.94
C SER A 120 -0.33 1.64 -7.11
N LYS A 121 -0.58 1.11 -8.32
CA LYS A 121 -0.94 1.94 -9.48
C LYS A 121 -2.25 2.72 -9.25
N ARG A 122 -3.24 2.11 -8.59
CA ARG A 122 -4.50 2.79 -8.23
C ARG A 122 -4.26 3.87 -7.19
N VAL A 123 -3.41 3.63 -6.19
CA VAL A 123 -3.04 4.63 -5.19
C VAL A 123 -2.34 5.83 -5.82
N VAL A 124 -1.35 5.62 -6.71
CA VAL A 124 -0.67 6.73 -7.40
C VAL A 124 -1.68 7.63 -8.11
N ARG A 125 -2.60 7.04 -8.89
CA ARG A 125 -3.64 7.80 -9.60
C ARG A 125 -4.57 8.57 -8.66
N VAL A 126 -4.97 7.96 -7.55
CA VAL A 126 -5.81 8.64 -6.55
C VAL A 126 -5.02 9.74 -5.85
N ALA A 127 -3.72 9.56 -5.60
CA ALA A 127 -2.88 10.61 -5.04
C ALA A 127 -2.77 11.80 -6.00
N ASP A 128 -2.58 11.55 -7.30
CA ASP A 128 -2.57 12.59 -8.34
C ASP A 128 -3.91 13.32 -8.38
N LEU A 129 -5.03 12.59 -8.33
CA LEU A 129 -6.39 13.14 -8.29
C LEU A 129 -6.63 14.06 -7.07
N LEU A 130 -6.03 13.73 -5.94
CA LEU A 130 -6.12 14.49 -4.69
C LEU A 130 -5.06 15.61 -4.58
N GLY A 131 -4.15 15.73 -5.55
CA GLY A 131 -3.01 16.66 -5.46
C GLY A 131 -2.03 16.32 -4.33
N VAL A 132 -1.97 15.05 -3.90
CA VAL A 132 -1.06 14.59 -2.84
C VAL A 132 0.28 14.20 -3.46
N LYS A 133 1.35 14.91 -3.09
CA LYS A 133 2.72 14.56 -3.51
C LYS A 133 3.06 13.13 -3.07
N ILE A 134 3.37 12.27 -4.04
CA ILE A 134 3.66 10.85 -3.81
C ILE A 134 5.10 10.43 -4.16
N GLY A 135 5.83 11.22 -4.95
CA GLY A 135 7.23 10.91 -5.29
C GLY A 135 8.12 10.83 -4.05
N ASN A 136 9.01 9.83 -4.02
CA ASN A 136 9.91 9.55 -2.91
C ASN A 136 11.29 9.11 -3.41
N PRO A 137 12.40 9.48 -2.73
CA PRO A 137 13.74 9.02 -3.10
C PRO A 137 13.90 7.49 -3.18
N ASN A 138 13.06 6.74 -2.46
CA ASN A 138 13.11 5.28 -2.44
C ASN A 138 12.33 4.62 -3.60
N ASP A 139 11.72 5.40 -4.50
CA ASP A 139 10.96 4.87 -5.64
C ASP A 139 11.84 4.06 -6.62
N SER A 140 13.13 4.35 -6.68
CA SER A 140 14.10 3.74 -7.60
C SER A 140 14.75 2.45 -7.10
N ALA A 141 14.29 1.88 -5.97
CA ALA A 141 14.77 0.59 -5.47
C ALA A 141 16.30 0.47 -5.41
N SER A 142 16.96 1.51 -4.88
CA SER A 142 18.42 1.63 -4.73
C SER A 142 19.20 2.01 -5.99
N ARG A 143 18.54 2.33 -7.13
CA ARG A 143 19.21 3.06 -8.21
C ARG A 143 19.28 4.55 -7.88
N PRO A 144 20.40 5.24 -8.15
CA PRO A 144 20.44 6.69 -8.00
C PRO A 144 19.33 7.32 -8.85
N LEU A 145 18.50 8.19 -8.26
CA LEU A 145 17.42 8.86 -9.03
C LEU A 145 18.00 9.62 -10.24
N ASN A 146 19.23 10.11 -10.09
CA ASN A 146 20.02 10.86 -11.04
C ASN A 146 20.48 10.03 -12.26
N SER A 147 20.34 8.70 -12.21
CA SER A 147 20.72 7.80 -13.31
C SER A 147 19.52 7.38 -14.18
N LEU A 148 18.32 7.90 -13.88
CA LEU A 148 17.10 7.59 -14.62
C LEU A 148 16.74 8.76 -15.52
N GLY A 149 16.28 8.48 -16.74
CA GLY A 149 15.65 9.50 -17.59
C GLY A 149 14.32 9.96 -17.00
N ASP A 150 13.83 11.12 -17.43
CA ASP A 150 12.58 11.72 -16.91
C ASP A 150 11.37 10.77 -17.04
N ASP A 151 11.25 10.08 -18.19
CA ASP A 151 10.18 9.11 -18.43
C ASP A 151 10.25 7.91 -17.48
N GLU A 152 11.46 7.43 -17.18
CA GLU A 152 11.66 6.30 -16.27
C GLU A 152 11.39 6.72 -14.82
N ALA A 153 11.85 7.91 -14.43
CA ALA A 153 11.58 8.50 -13.12
C ALA A 153 10.07 8.68 -12.87
N GLU A 154 9.33 9.13 -13.88
CA GLU A 154 7.88 9.26 -13.81
C GLU A 154 7.18 7.88 -13.73
N ALA A 155 7.65 6.89 -14.50
CA ALA A 155 7.09 5.54 -14.49
C ALA A 155 7.27 4.80 -13.14
N ILE A 156 8.27 5.19 -12.35
CA ILE A 156 8.49 4.66 -11.00
C ILE A 156 7.95 5.54 -9.89
N ARG A 157 7.45 6.74 -10.19
CA ARG A 157 7.00 7.73 -9.20
C ARG A 157 5.96 7.16 -8.24
N GLY A 158 6.16 7.39 -6.96
CA GLY A 158 5.24 7.06 -5.89
C GLY A 158 5.13 5.58 -5.55
N ARG A 159 5.94 4.75 -6.20
CA ARG A 159 6.01 3.30 -6.03
C ARG A 159 6.25 2.88 -4.58
N TYR A 160 7.15 3.56 -3.87
CA TYR A 160 7.51 3.22 -2.50
C TYR A 160 6.32 3.46 -1.55
N LEU A 161 5.75 4.67 -1.59
CA LEU A 161 4.65 5.06 -0.70
C LEU A 161 3.34 4.33 -1.06
N ALA A 162 3.08 4.12 -2.36
CA ALA A 162 1.89 3.41 -2.82
C ALA A 162 1.88 1.92 -2.45
N ALA A 163 3.03 1.36 -2.13
CA ALA A 163 3.18 -0.04 -1.71
C ALA A 163 2.81 -0.28 -0.24
N HIS A 164 2.62 0.78 0.55
CA HIS A 164 2.15 0.69 1.94
C HIS A 164 0.73 0.10 1.99
N VAL A 165 0.36 -0.49 3.12
CA VAL A 165 -0.89 -1.25 3.29
C VAL A 165 -2.10 -0.31 3.31
N GLU A 166 -1.98 0.76 4.08
CA GLU A 166 -3.00 1.76 4.38
C GLU A 166 -3.60 2.40 3.12
N PRO A 167 -2.81 2.99 2.21
CA PRO A 167 -3.39 3.61 1.02
C PRO A 167 -4.07 2.59 0.10
N LYS A 168 -3.55 1.35 0.02
CA LYS A 168 -4.17 0.29 -0.80
C LYS A 168 -5.54 -0.09 -0.28
N LEU A 169 -5.67 -0.32 1.02
CA LEU A 169 -6.94 -0.66 1.67
C LEU A 169 -7.91 0.52 1.61
N ALA A 170 -7.44 1.75 1.83
CA ALA A 170 -8.25 2.95 1.73
C ALA A 170 -8.83 3.14 0.32
N VAL A 171 -8.00 3.02 -0.72
CA VAL A 171 -8.48 3.10 -2.11
C VAL A 171 -9.41 1.92 -2.43
N HIS A 172 -9.15 0.73 -1.89
CA HIS A 172 -10.04 -0.42 -2.06
C HIS A 172 -11.44 -0.17 -1.49
N ALA A 173 -11.56 0.50 -0.34
CA ALA A 173 -12.84 0.86 0.26
C ALA A 173 -13.72 1.67 -0.71
N LEU A 174 -13.15 2.63 -1.43
CA LEU A 174 -13.88 3.38 -2.45
C LEU A 174 -14.35 2.48 -3.59
N TYR A 175 -13.51 1.56 -4.06
CA TYR A 175 -13.90 0.60 -5.10
C TYR A 175 -15.01 -0.35 -4.63
N VAL A 176 -15.08 -0.69 -3.35
CA VAL A 176 -16.18 -1.46 -2.78
C VAL A 176 -17.46 -0.64 -2.84
N LEU A 177 -17.46 0.57 -2.28
CA LEU A 177 -18.66 1.43 -2.25
C LEU A 177 -19.15 1.80 -3.65
N LEU A 178 -18.25 2.06 -4.59
CA LEU A 178 -18.66 2.41 -5.96
C LEU A 178 -19.40 1.25 -6.66
N LYS A 179 -19.21 -0.01 -6.25
CA LYS A 179 -20.01 -1.11 -6.79
C LYS A 179 -21.46 -1.01 -6.36
N ASP A 180 -21.70 -0.59 -5.12
CA ASP A 180 -23.04 -0.52 -4.53
C ASP A 180 -23.75 0.78 -4.93
N PHE A 181 -23.06 1.92 -4.83
CA PHE A 181 -23.64 3.25 -5.11
C PHE A 181 -23.60 3.63 -6.59
N LEU A 182 -22.74 3.02 -7.40
CA LEU A 182 -22.61 3.30 -8.84
C LEU A 182 -22.30 2.02 -9.65
N PRO A 183 -23.23 1.05 -9.70
CA PRO A 183 -22.99 -0.26 -10.34
C PRO A 183 -22.63 -0.17 -11.84
N LYS A 184 -23.09 0.89 -12.51
CA LYS A 184 -22.80 1.22 -13.92
C LYS A 184 -21.55 2.11 -14.10
N GLY A 185 -21.07 2.77 -13.04
CA GLY A 185 -19.90 3.66 -13.02
C GLY A 185 -18.58 2.92 -12.86
N ARG A 186 -18.41 1.80 -13.57
CA ARG A 186 -17.19 0.97 -13.45
C ARG A 186 -16.03 1.66 -14.15
N GLY A 187 -14.91 1.83 -13.46
CA GLY A 187 -13.72 2.38 -14.09
C GLY A 187 -12.69 2.95 -13.13
N ARG A 188 -11.92 3.92 -13.64
CA ARG A 188 -10.93 4.66 -12.86
C ARG A 188 -11.66 5.64 -11.94
N ILE A 189 -11.20 5.76 -10.69
CA ILE A 189 -11.72 6.77 -9.76
C ILE A 189 -11.43 8.17 -10.34
N SER A 190 -12.44 9.03 -10.29
CA SER A 190 -12.42 10.41 -10.76
C SER A 190 -13.04 11.32 -9.69
N LEU A 191 -12.96 12.64 -9.87
CA LEU A 191 -13.60 13.58 -8.93
C LEU A 191 -15.13 13.40 -8.87
N SER A 192 -15.78 13.04 -9.98
CA SER A 192 -17.23 12.79 -9.98
C SER A 192 -17.59 11.60 -9.09
N HIS A 193 -16.81 10.51 -9.15
CA HIS A 193 -16.98 9.37 -8.24
C HIS A 193 -16.84 9.78 -6.77
N LEU A 194 -15.85 10.62 -6.42
CA LEU A 194 -15.68 11.09 -5.04
C LEU A 194 -16.84 11.98 -4.58
N ARG A 195 -17.41 12.82 -5.46
CA ARG A 195 -18.60 13.62 -5.15
C ARG A 195 -19.82 12.77 -4.87
N VAL A 196 -20.02 11.68 -5.62
CA VAL A 196 -21.12 10.74 -5.35
C VAL A 196 -20.92 10.07 -3.99
N LEU A 197 -19.72 9.57 -3.71
CA LEU A 197 -19.42 8.94 -2.42
C LEU A 197 -19.59 9.89 -1.24
N ARG A 198 -19.33 11.20 -1.42
CA ARG A 198 -19.52 12.21 -0.36
C ARG A 198 -20.95 12.29 0.14
N ASN A 199 -21.89 12.05 -0.77
CA ASN A 199 -23.31 12.07 -0.49
C ASN A 199 -23.90 10.67 -0.24
N ALA A 200 -23.10 9.61 -0.40
CA ALA A 200 -23.54 8.24 -0.18
C ALA A 200 -23.95 8.02 1.27
N ARG A 201 -25.10 7.36 1.46
CA ARG A 201 -25.67 6.95 2.75
C ARG A 201 -26.25 5.56 2.60
N TRP A 202 -26.21 4.77 3.65
CA TRP A 202 -26.95 3.52 3.73
C TRP A 202 -28.46 3.81 3.87
N GLU A 203 -29.28 2.77 3.78
CA GLU A 203 -30.75 2.89 3.89
C GLU A 203 -31.21 3.48 5.23
N ASP A 204 -30.43 3.26 6.29
CA ASP A 204 -30.64 3.84 7.63
C ASP A 204 -30.19 5.31 7.74
N GLY A 205 -29.74 5.92 6.64
CA GLY A 205 -29.24 7.30 6.58
C GLY A 205 -27.82 7.49 7.12
N SER A 206 -27.17 6.44 7.61
CA SER A 206 -25.80 6.53 8.13
C SER A 206 -24.76 6.61 7.00
N LYS A 207 -23.57 7.13 7.33
CA LYS A 207 -22.46 7.24 6.36
C LYS A 207 -21.68 5.93 6.28
N PRO A 208 -21.16 5.56 5.10
CA PRO A 208 -20.20 4.46 4.99
C PRO A 208 -18.97 4.67 5.87
N ARG A 209 -18.61 3.62 6.60
CA ARG A 209 -17.47 3.59 7.52
C ARG A 209 -16.66 2.32 7.33
N PHE A 210 -15.33 2.46 7.33
CA PHE A 210 -14.41 1.33 7.33
C PHE A 210 -13.29 1.51 8.35
N GLN A 211 -12.76 0.38 8.81
CA GLN A 211 -11.55 0.31 9.60
C GLN A 211 -10.42 -0.31 8.79
N ILE A 212 -9.26 0.32 8.84
CA ILE A 212 -8.01 -0.15 8.24
C ILE A 212 -7.15 -0.66 9.38
N VAL A 213 -7.18 -1.97 9.62
CA VAL A 213 -6.48 -2.61 10.74
C VAL A 213 -5.10 -3.04 10.27
N ILE A 214 -4.04 -2.57 10.94
CA ILE A 214 -2.66 -2.80 10.51
C ILE A 214 -1.77 -3.30 11.65
N SER A 215 -0.83 -4.18 11.29
CA SER A 215 0.14 -4.80 12.21
C SER A 215 1.27 -3.87 12.69
N ARG A 216 1.32 -2.62 12.24
CA ARG A 216 2.34 -1.64 12.62
C ARG A 216 1.77 -0.24 12.49
N GLY A 217 2.25 0.71 13.30
CA GLY A 217 1.86 2.11 13.20
C GLY A 217 2.07 2.70 11.80
N ALA A 218 1.05 3.42 11.31
CA ALA A 218 1.07 4.06 10.01
C ALA A 218 2.03 5.25 9.96
N CYS A 219 2.77 5.39 8.86
CA CYS A 219 3.65 6.53 8.62
C CYS A 219 2.85 7.83 8.41
N ILE A 220 3.51 8.98 8.57
CA ILE A 220 2.89 10.32 8.47
C ILE A 220 2.20 10.51 7.11
N TRP A 221 2.85 10.08 6.02
CA TRP A 221 2.27 10.20 4.69
C TRP A 221 0.99 9.38 4.53
N CYS A 222 0.98 8.11 4.99
CA CYS A 222 -0.20 7.26 4.93
C CYS A 222 -1.37 7.86 5.70
N ARG A 223 -1.13 8.37 6.92
CA ARG A 223 -2.17 9.04 7.72
C ARG A 223 -2.74 10.26 6.99
N ARG A 224 -1.87 11.10 6.41
CA ARG A 224 -2.28 12.27 5.63
C ARG A 224 -3.09 11.87 4.39
N PHE A 225 -2.64 10.86 3.66
CA PHE A 225 -3.31 10.36 2.46
C PHE A 225 -4.72 9.85 2.81
N VAL A 226 -4.84 8.95 3.79
CA VAL A 226 -6.13 8.39 4.21
C VAL A 226 -7.08 9.47 4.71
N ARG A 227 -6.59 10.42 5.52
CA ARG A 227 -7.39 11.56 5.99
C ARG A 227 -7.88 12.44 4.84
N THR A 228 -7.00 12.74 3.89
CA THR A 228 -7.37 13.56 2.72
C THR A 228 -8.43 12.85 1.88
N LEU A 229 -8.25 11.54 1.66
CA LEU A 229 -9.21 10.72 0.93
C LEU A 229 -10.57 10.68 1.65
N ALA A 230 -10.58 10.46 2.97
CA ALA A 230 -11.78 10.47 3.79
C ALA A 230 -12.52 11.82 3.69
N ASN A 231 -11.80 12.93 3.83
CA ASN A 231 -12.37 14.27 3.78
C ASN A 231 -12.99 14.59 2.41
N VAL A 232 -12.32 14.22 1.31
CA VAL A 232 -12.80 14.50 -0.04
C VAL A 232 -13.99 13.59 -0.41
N SER A 233 -13.90 12.31 -0.05
CA SER A 233 -14.92 11.30 -0.38
C SER A 233 -16.09 11.25 0.61
N GLY A 234 -16.00 11.91 1.76
CA GLY A 234 -17.02 11.90 2.81
C GLY A 234 -17.21 10.56 3.54
N ILE A 235 -16.37 9.56 3.25
CA ILE A 235 -16.36 8.23 3.89
C ILE A 235 -15.55 8.31 5.18
N ASP A 236 -16.01 7.68 6.25
CA ASP A 236 -15.20 7.52 7.47
C ASP A 236 -14.19 6.36 7.28
N LEU A 237 -12.90 6.71 7.30
CA LEU A 237 -11.78 5.77 7.22
C LEU A 237 -10.93 5.92 8.48
N THR A 238 -11.01 4.94 9.38
CA THR A 238 -10.23 4.92 10.62
C THR A 238 -9.07 3.93 10.51
N ILE A 239 -7.86 4.34 10.87
CA ILE A 239 -6.70 3.43 10.98
C ILE A 239 -6.64 2.89 12.40
N VAL A 240 -6.69 1.57 12.54
CA VAL A 240 -6.55 0.86 13.82
C VAL A 240 -5.19 0.17 13.83
N VAL A 241 -4.35 0.49 14.80
CA VAL A 241 -3.01 -0.08 14.93
C VAL A 241 -3.08 -1.25 15.91
N GLY A 242 -2.81 -2.45 15.40
CA GLY A 242 -2.60 -3.62 16.25
C GLY A 242 -1.15 -3.73 16.71
N GLN A 243 -0.93 -4.62 17.68
CA GLN A 243 0.37 -4.98 18.21
C GLN A 243 0.88 -6.25 17.55
N ARG A 244 2.20 -6.37 17.36
CA ARG A 244 2.81 -7.65 17.00
C ARG A 244 3.26 -8.37 18.25
N LEU A 245 3.03 -9.69 18.30
CA LEU A 245 3.48 -10.51 19.42
C LEU A 245 5.01 -10.54 19.53
N THR A 246 5.71 -10.66 18.41
CA THR A 246 7.17 -10.51 18.36
C THR A 246 7.50 -9.04 18.21
N LYS A 247 8.12 -8.43 19.23
CA LYS A 247 8.61 -7.05 19.15
C LYS A 247 9.73 -7.01 18.12
N VAL A 248 9.43 -6.49 16.93
CA VAL A 248 10.44 -6.24 15.90
C VAL A 248 11.20 -4.98 16.32
N GLU A 249 12.41 -5.16 16.85
CA GLU A 249 13.34 -4.05 17.05
C GLU A 249 13.92 -3.67 15.69
N TYR A 250 13.43 -2.56 15.15
CA TYR A 250 14.04 -1.98 13.97
C TYR A 250 15.34 -1.33 14.40
N ALA A 251 16.45 -1.74 13.81
CA ALA A 251 17.67 -0.96 13.87
C ALA A 251 17.30 0.47 13.48
N SER A 252 17.35 1.38 14.45
CA SER A 252 17.23 2.79 14.15
C SER A 252 18.37 3.07 13.19
N SER A 253 18.05 3.48 11.95
CA SER A 253 19.07 4.00 11.09
C SER A 253 19.51 5.31 11.72
N THR A 254 20.51 5.26 12.59
CA THR A 254 21.41 6.37 12.83
C THR A 254 22.09 6.62 11.49
N ARG A 255 21.38 7.31 10.58
CA ARG A 255 22.07 8.18 9.65
C ARG A 255 22.71 9.22 10.55
N SER A 256 23.96 8.96 10.94
CA SER A 256 24.82 10.01 11.46
C SER A 256 24.67 11.17 10.49
N ARG A 257 24.10 12.27 10.97
CA ARG A 257 24.34 13.56 10.35
C ARG A 257 25.78 13.91 10.70
N ASP A 258 26.72 13.31 9.98
CA ASP A 258 28.06 13.86 9.88
C ASP A 258 27.93 15.14 9.08
N ASN A 259 27.67 16.24 9.80
CA ASN A 259 27.69 17.61 9.34
C ASN A 259 29.14 18.08 9.08
N SER A 260 29.92 17.28 8.36
CA SER A 260 31.33 17.54 8.05
C SER A 260 31.60 17.31 6.57
N THR A 261 30.77 17.90 5.71
CA THR A 261 31.19 18.29 4.37
C THR A 261 30.77 19.73 4.13
N PRO A 262 31.73 20.69 3.96
CA PRO A 262 31.38 22.07 3.72
C PRO A 262 30.62 22.19 2.39
N TYR A 263 29.42 22.73 2.48
CA TYR A 263 28.62 23.16 1.34
C TYR A 263 29.40 24.23 0.57
N THR A 264 29.97 23.86 -0.58
CA THR A 264 30.43 24.83 -1.58
C THR A 264 29.25 25.15 -2.50
N PRO A 265 28.74 26.40 -2.51
CA PRO A 265 27.68 26.77 -3.44
C PRO A 265 28.19 26.66 -4.89
N ARG A 266 27.52 25.82 -5.69
CA ARG A 266 27.77 25.69 -7.12
C ARG A 266 27.45 27.04 -7.77
N LYS A 267 28.46 27.66 -8.41
CA LYS A 267 28.31 28.86 -9.25
C LYS A 267 27.18 28.65 -10.25
N ALA A 268 26.25 29.60 -10.29
CA ALA A 268 25.21 29.68 -11.30
C ALA A 268 25.86 29.72 -12.68
N LYS A 269 25.61 28.69 -13.49
CA LYS A 269 25.90 28.76 -14.93
C LYS A 269 24.73 29.50 -15.59
N GLU A 270 25.06 30.73 -15.96
CA GLU A 270 24.61 31.53 -17.09
C GLU A 270 23.49 30.91 -17.97
N LYS A 271 22.39 31.67 -18.09
CA LYS A 271 21.26 31.40 -18.97
C LYS A 271 21.73 31.28 -20.43
N VAL A 272 21.44 30.15 -21.06
CA VAL A 272 21.39 30.05 -22.52
C VAL A 272 19.92 30.02 -22.93
N GLU A 273 19.53 30.98 -23.76
CA GLU A 273 18.18 31.12 -24.31
C GLU A 273 17.75 29.89 -25.14
N PRO A 274 16.46 29.52 -25.13
CA PRO A 274 15.97 28.40 -25.93
C PRO A 274 15.74 28.83 -27.38
N LYS A 275 16.51 28.28 -28.32
CA LYS A 275 16.14 28.28 -29.74
C LYS A 275 15.03 27.27 -29.96
N GLY A 276 13.90 27.75 -30.48
CA GLY A 276 12.69 26.99 -30.73
C GLY A 276 12.87 25.88 -31.75
N ILE A 277 12.39 24.69 -31.40
CA ILE A 277 12.01 23.63 -32.33
C ILE A 277 10.74 23.00 -31.75
N LEU A 278 9.60 23.25 -32.41
CA LEU A 278 8.33 22.55 -32.15
C LEU A 278 8.50 21.06 -32.49
N PRO A 279 8.23 20.11 -31.58
CA PRO A 279 8.08 18.72 -31.98
C PRO A 279 6.70 18.50 -32.62
N LYS A 280 6.72 17.89 -33.82
CA LYS A 280 5.57 17.34 -34.56
C LYS A 280 4.68 16.47 -33.65
N PRO A 281 3.35 16.45 -33.87
CA PRO A 281 2.46 15.54 -33.16
C PRO A 281 2.79 14.08 -33.49
N LEU A 282 2.86 13.24 -32.45
CA LEU A 282 3.01 11.80 -32.56
C LEU A 282 1.75 11.18 -33.21
N PRO A 283 1.90 10.15 -34.06
CA PRO A 283 0.77 9.46 -34.69
C PRO A 283 -0.08 8.74 -33.66
N ALA A 284 -1.41 8.77 -33.85
CA ALA A 284 -2.37 8.08 -33.02
C ALA A 284 -2.14 6.56 -33.09
N THR A 285 -1.87 5.94 -31.94
CA THR A 285 -1.87 4.47 -31.82
C THR A 285 -3.31 3.94 -31.87
N PRO A 286 -3.58 2.87 -32.62
CA PRO A 286 -4.92 2.29 -32.74
C PRO A 286 -5.38 1.68 -31.41
N GLU A 287 -6.69 1.76 -31.18
CA GLU A 287 -7.41 1.18 -30.05
C GLU A 287 -7.05 -0.30 -29.84
N LEU A 288 -6.48 -0.61 -28.67
CA LEU A 288 -6.32 -1.98 -28.21
C LEU A 288 -7.67 -2.47 -27.68
N GLU A 289 -8.25 -3.43 -28.40
CA GLU A 289 -9.45 -4.17 -28.00
C GLU A 289 -9.34 -4.72 -26.57
N ALA A 290 -10.48 -4.73 -25.87
CA ALA A 290 -10.58 -5.28 -24.52
C ALA A 290 -10.28 -6.80 -24.52
N PRO A 291 -9.52 -7.31 -23.53
CA PRO A 291 -9.16 -8.72 -23.44
C PRO A 291 -10.38 -9.63 -23.25
N ALA A 292 -10.31 -10.85 -23.80
CA ALA A 292 -11.43 -11.78 -23.97
C ALA A 292 -12.24 -12.11 -22.70
N TRP A 293 -11.67 -11.96 -21.50
CA TRP A 293 -12.40 -12.16 -20.24
C TRP A 293 -13.32 -11.00 -19.85
N MET A 294 -13.28 -9.88 -20.58
CA MET A 294 -14.24 -8.77 -20.48
C MET A 294 -15.46 -8.93 -21.41
N LYS A 295 -15.52 -9.98 -22.24
CA LYS A 295 -16.67 -10.30 -23.09
C LYS A 295 -17.43 -11.49 -22.48
N LYS A 296 -18.14 -11.26 -21.36
CA LYS A 296 -19.36 -11.95 -20.88
C LYS A 296 -19.75 -11.45 -19.49
#